data_AF-A0A2E0H2E5-F1
#
_entry.id   AF-A0A2E0H2E5-F1
#
_cell.length_a   1.000
_cell.length_b   1.000
_cell.length_c   1.000
_cell.angle_alpha   90.00
_cell.angle_beta   90.00
_cell.angle_gamma   90.00
#
_symmetry.space_group_name_H-M   'P 1'
#
loop_
_entity.id
_entity.type
_entity.pdbx_description
1 polymer ?
#
loop_
_entity_poly.entity_id
_entity_poly.type
_entity_poly.pdbx_seq_one_letter_code
_entity_poly.pdbx_strand_id
1 'polypeptide(L)' 'MDFEEFLQHFRSDDLSHALKSLELPTTGNKPDRVSRLVDLEKSGTEVKQILRAFRVDDVKRAAKSVGLI' A
#
# COMPACT_ATOMS: atom_id res chain seq x y z
N MET A 1 3.80 -7.48 12.54
CA MET A 1 3.77 -6.59 11.38
C MET A 1 2.42 -5.93 11.32
N ASP A 2 2.39 -4.61 11.49
CA ASP A 2 1.18 -3.83 11.25
C ASP A 2 1.05 -3.47 9.76
N PHE A 3 -0.05 -2.85 9.38
CA PHE A 3 -0.32 -2.51 7.98
C PHE A 3 0.68 -1.48 7.43
N GLU A 4 1.09 -0.51 8.24
CA GLU A 4 2.07 0.51 7.87
C GLU A 4 3.43 -0.11 7.57
N GLU A 5 3.92 -0.96 8.46
CA GLU A 5 5.17 -1.70 8.30
C GLU A 5 5.11 -2.56 7.03
N PHE A 6 3.99 -3.24 6.75
CA PHE A 6 3.81 -4.00 5.52
C PHE A 6 3.90 -3.11 4.26
N LEU A 7 3.30 -1.92 4.29
CA LEU A 7 3.36 -0.97 3.17
C LEU A 7 4.79 -0.46 2.90
N GLN A 8 5.69 -0.48 3.90
CA GLN A 8 7.11 -0.15 3.69
C GLN A 8 7.83 -1.14 2.78
N HIS A 9 7.29 -2.34 2.54
CA HIS A 9 7.89 -3.31 1.63
C HIS A 9 7.53 -3.07 0.15
N PHE A 10 6.62 -2.15 -0.13
CA PHE A 10 6.29 -1.74 -1.49
C PHE A 10 7.29 -0.70 -2.02
N ARG A 11 7.50 -0.71 -3.34
CA ARG A 11 8.23 0.36 -4.02
C ARG A 11 7.35 1.60 -4.08
N SER A 12 7.98 2.75 -4.22
CA SER A 12 7.26 4.03 -4.31
C SER A 12 6.24 4.06 -5.46
N ASP A 13 6.58 3.41 -6.59
CA ASP A 13 5.70 3.34 -7.77
C ASP A 13 4.50 2.41 -7.56
N ASP A 14 4.66 1.33 -6.77
CA ASP A 14 3.56 0.42 -6.44
C ASP A 14 2.51 1.15 -5.59
N LEU A 15 2.98 1.93 -4.61
CA LEU A 15 2.12 2.78 -3.77
C LEU A 15 1.43 3.86 -4.60
N SER A 16 2.16 4.50 -5.54
CA SER A 16 1.59 5.47 -6.48
C SER A 16 0.49 4.86 -7.34
N HIS A 17 0.68 3.62 -7.80
CA HIS A 17 -0.31 2.89 -8.58
C HIS A 17 -1.57 2.60 -7.75
N ALA A 18 -1.42 2.07 -6.52
CA ALA A 18 -2.55 1.81 -5.63
C ALA A 18 -3.32 3.08 -5.27
N LEU A 19 -2.62 4.17 -4.95
CA LEU A 19 -3.24 5.47 -4.68
C LEU A 19 -4.04 5.97 -5.88
N LYS A 20 -3.49 5.85 -7.09
CA LYS A 20 -4.21 6.22 -8.32
C LYS A 20 -5.48 5.39 -8.51
N SER A 21 -5.42 4.08 -8.25
CA SER A 21 -6.57 3.18 -8.33
C SER A 21 -7.65 3.46 -7.28
N LEU A 22 -7.26 4.07 -6.15
CA LEU A 22 -8.16 4.51 -5.07
C LEU A 22 -8.61 5.97 -5.23
N GLU A 23 -8.30 6.61 -6.36
CA GLU A 23 -8.59 8.02 -6.63
C GLU A 23 -7.98 8.99 -5.59
N LEU A 24 -6.86 8.59 -4.98
CA LEU A 24 -6.11 9.37 -4.00
C LEU A 24 -4.92 10.11 -4.64
N PRO A 25 -4.47 11.25 -4.06
CA PRO A 25 -3.29 11.95 -4.55
C PRO A 25 -2.02 11.08 -4.52
N THR A 26 -1.29 11.06 -5.64
CA THR A 26 -0.05 10.25 -5.80
C THR A 26 1.24 11.05 -5.57
N THR A 27 1.12 12.34 -5.26
CA THR A 27 2.24 13.26 -5.05
C THR A 27 2.95 13.02 -3.72
N GLY A 28 4.17 13.52 -3.62
CA GLY A 28 5.04 13.33 -2.47
C GLY A 28 5.99 12.14 -2.59
N ASN A 29 6.75 11.91 -1.53
CA ASN A 29 7.71 10.82 -1.40
C ASN A 29 7.02 9.52 -0.94
N LYS A 30 7.81 8.45 -0.75
CA LYS A 30 7.28 7.15 -0.31
C LYS A 30 6.56 7.24 1.04
N PRO A 31 7.14 7.81 2.12
CA PRO A 31 6.42 8.03 3.37
C PRO A 31 5.06 8.73 3.22
N ASP A 32 4.98 9.79 2.40
CA ASP A 32 3.71 10.50 2.14
C ASP A 32 2.65 9.59 1.50
N ARG A 33 3.08 8.65 0.66
CA ARG A 33 2.19 7.67 0.01
C ARG A 33 1.73 6.59 0.98
N VAL A 34 2.63 6.11 1.84
CA VAL A 34 2.28 5.14 2.89
C VAL A 34 1.27 5.75 3.86
N SER A 35 1.53 6.98 4.34
CA SER A 35 0.63 7.69 5.27
C SER A 35 -0.79 7.74 4.73
N ARG A 36 -1.00 8.07 3.44
CA ARG A 36 -2.35 8.13 2.86
C ARG A 36 -3.10 6.81 2.86
N LEU A 37 -2.40 5.69 2.63
CA LEU A 37 -3.03 4.37 2.68
C LEU A 37 -3.35 3.96 4.12
N VAL A 38 -2.49 4.33 5.08
CA VAL A 38 -2.74 4.13 6.51
C VAL A 38 -3.91 5.00 6.99
N ASP A 39 -3.99 6.25 6.54
CA ASP A 39 -5.10 7.15 6.87
C ASP A 39 -6.44 6.62 6.32
N LEU A 40 -6.42 6.02 5.12
CA LEU A 40 -7.59 5.36 4.52
C LEU A 40 -8.03 4.12 5.32
N GLU A 41 -7.08 3.36 5.86
CA GLU A 41 -7.36 2.24 6.76
C GLU A 41 -7.98 2.73 8.08
N LYS A 42 -7.39 3.75 8.70
CA LYS A 42 -7.88 4.40 9.91
C LYS A 42 -9.24 5.07 9.74
N SER A 43 -9.61 5.49 8.52
CA SER A 43 -10.95 6.01 8.22
C SER A 43 -12.01 4.93 8.06
N GLY A 44 -11.65 3.65 8.26
CA GLY A 44 -12.57 2.51 8.25
C GLY A 44 -12.55 1.66 6.98
N THR A 45 -11.65 1.94 6.04
CA THR A 45 -11.51 1.09 4.84
C THR A 45 -10.78 -0.19 5.22
N GLU A 46 -11.38 -1.35 4.97
CA GLU A 46 -10.74 -2.63 5.28
C GLU A 46 -9.43 -2.79 4.48
N VAL A 47 -8.36 -3.24 5.14
CA VAL A 47 -7.04 -3.52 4.52
C VAL A 47 -7.16 -4.33 3.23
N LYS A 48 -8.06 -5.32 3.19
CA LYS A 48 -8.27 -6.16 1.99
C LYS A 48 -8.77 -5.37 0.77
N GLN A 49 -9.54 -4.29 0.98
CA GLN A 49 -9.99 -3.42 -0.11
C GLN A 49 -8.86 -2.52 -0.59
N ILE A 50 -8.01 -2.05 0.32
CA ILE A 50 -6.82 -1.26 -0.02
C ILE A 50 -5.83 -2.13 -0.82
N LEU A 51 -5.58 -3.36 -0.37
CA LEU A 51 -4.69 -4.31 -1.06
C LEU A 51 -5.18 -4.69 -2.47
N ARG A 52 -6.49 -4.64 -2.73
CA ARG A 52 -7.06 -4.86 -4.08
C ARG A 52 -6.70 -3.77 -5.09
N ALA A 53 -6.29 -2.59 -4.63
CA ALA A 53 -5.84 -1.51 -5.50
C ALA A 53 -4.43 -1.74 -6.07
N PHE A 54 -3.66 -2.64 -5.44
CA PHE A 54 -2.33 -3.02 -5.92
C PHE A 54 -2.41 -4.09 -7.00
N ARG A 55 -1.37 -4.17 -7.83
CA ARG A 55 -1.20 -5.33 -8.71
C ARG A 55 -0.83 -6.54 -7.89
N VAL A 56 -1.32 -7.70 -8.32
CA VAL A 56 -1.06 -8.98 -7.64
C VAL A 56 0.45 -9.23 -7.48
N ASP A 57 1.26 -8.91 -8.48
CA ASP A 57 2.72 -9.11 -8.43
C ASP A 57 3.42 -8.19 -7.42
N ASP A 58 2.88 -7.01 -7.17
CA ASP A 58 3.43 -6.07 -6.18
C ASP A 58 3.15 -6.59 -4.77
N VAL A 59 1.93 -7.07 -4.52
CA VAL A 59 1.55 -7.69 -3.24
C VAL A 59 2.37 -8.96 -2.99
N LYS A 60 2.53 -9.83 -3.99
CA LYS A 60 3.37 -11.04 -3.89
C LYS A 60 4.82 -10.70 -3.57
N ARG A 61 5.39 -9.67 -4.21
CA ARG A 61 6.76 -9.22 -3.97
C ARG A 61 6.93 -8.72 -2.53
N ALA A 62 6.01 -7.88 -2.06
CA ALA A 62 6.02 -7.39 -0.68
C ALA A 62 5.88 -8.56 0.32
N ALA A 63 4.92 -9.46 0.11
CA ALA A 63 4.69 -10.64 0.95
C ALA A 63 5.92 -11.57 1.03
N LYS A 64 6.59 -11.82 -0.09
CA LYS A 64 7.83 -12.60 -0.13
C LYS A 64 8.95 -11.93 0.68
N SER A 65 9.04 -10.60 0.65
CA SER A 65 10.09 -9.85 1.36
C SER A 65 9.96 -9.92 2.89
N VAL A 66 8.78 -10.32 3.38
CA VAL A 66 8.47 -10.45 4.81
C VAL A 66 8.24 -11.90 5.24
N GLY A 67 8.50 -12.87 4.34
CA GLY A 67 8.39 -14.30 4.63
C GLY A 67 6.97 -14.83 4.78
N LEU A 68 5.97 -14.16 4.20
CA LEU A 68 4.58 -14.65 4.23
C LEU A 68 4.28 -15.73 3.17
N ILE A 69 5.08 -15.78 2.10
CA ILE A 69 5.01 -16.75 0.99
C ILE A 69 6.40 -17.07 0.44
#